data_AF-A0A381ZLF7-F1
#
_entry.id   AF-A0A381ZLF7-F1
#
_cell.length_a   1.000
_cell.length_b   1.000
_cell.length_c   1.000
_cell.angle_alpha   90.00
_cell.angle_beta   90.00
_cell.angle_gamma   90.00
#
_symmetry.space_group_name_H-M   'P 1'
#
loop_
_entity.id
_entity.type
_entity.pdbx_description
1 polymer ?
#
loop_
_entity_poly.entity_id
_entity_poly.type
_entity_poly.pdbx_seq_one_letter_code
_entity_poly.pdbx_strand_id
1 'polypeptide(L)' 'VDSILKKVGEEATETVVASKCGDNAAIIHEIADLWFHTIILLKYHGLKTDDVLKELEKRLGLSGIDEKASRNK' A
#
# COMPACT_ATOMS: atom_id res chain seq x y z
N VAL A 1 -16.34 -5.72 9.43
CA VAL A 1 -15.45 -4.65 8.91
C VAL A 1 -14.71 -3.96 10.05
N ASP A 2 -15.37 -3.68 11.17
CA ASP A 2 -14.78 -3.01 12.34
C ASP A 2 -13.49 -3.67 12.85
N SER A 3 -13.41 -5.00 12.85
CA SER A 3 -12.19 -5.73 13.19
C SER A 3 -11.04 -5.48 12.21
N ILE A 4 -11.34 -5.41 10.90
CA ILE A 4 -10.35 -5.12 9.84
C ILE A 4 -9.85 -3.68 10.00
N LEU A 5 -10.77 -2.72 10.20
CA LEU A 5 -10.41 -1.31 10.36
C LEU A 5 -9.57 -1.08 11.62
N LYS A 6 -9.91 -1.76 12.72
CA LYS A 6 -9.13 -1.72 13.95
C LYS A 6 -7.69 -2.19 13.70
N LYS A 7 -7.50 -3.34 13.05
CA LYS A 7 -6.17 -3.87 12.73
C LYS A 7 -5.40 -2.93 11.80
N VAL A 8 -6.02 -2.41 10.73
CA VAL A 8 -5.35 -1.42 9.85
C VAL A 8 -4.85 -0.20 10.64
N GLY A 9 -5.62 0.32 11.60
CA GLY A 9 -5.19 1.43 12.45
C GLY A 9 -4.10 1.07 13.45
N GLU A 10 -4.15 -0.14 14.01
CA GLU A 10 -3.14 -0.71 14.92
C GLU A 10 -1.80 -0.84 14.20
N GLU A 11 -1.75 -1.58 13.08
CA GLU A 11 -0.51 -1.82 12.31
C GLU A 11 0.10 -0.53 11.76
N ALA A 12 -0.74 0.45 11.38
CA ALA A 12 -0.25 1.75 10.93
C ALA A 12 0.46 2.50 12.07
N THR A 13 -0.04 2.39 13.30
CA THR A 13 0.58 3.00 14.48
C THR A 13 1.85 2.26 14.85
N GLU A 14 1.83 0.92 14.82
CA GLU A 14 3.00 0.09 15.13
C GLU A 14 4.13 0.28 14.12
N THR A 15 3.80 0.40 12.83
CA THR A 15 4.77 0.75 11.77
C THR A 15 5.49 2.08 12.07
N VAL A 16 4.75 3.11 12.51
CA VAL A 16 5.33 4.41 12.88
C VAL A 16 6.25 4.27 14.08
N VAL A 17 5.86 3.50 15.09
CA VAL A 17 6.67 3.25 16.29
C VAL A 17 7.93 2.45 15.94
N ALA A 18 7.82 1.36 15.17
CA ALA A 18 8.94 0.55 14.73
C ALA A 18 9.97 1.38 13.95
N SER A 19 9.50 2.24 13.04
CA SER A 19 10.34 3.19 12.30
C SER A 19 11.06 4.16 13.23
N LYS A 20 10.35 4.70 14.24
CA LYS A 20 10.94 5.61 15.22
C LYS A 20 12.02 4.95 16.09
N CYS A 21 11.86 3.67 16.39
CA CYS A 21 12.80 2.87 17.17
C CYS A 21 14.02 2.38 16.36
N GLY A 22 13.97 2.46 15.03
CA GLY A 22 15.09 2.06 14.16
C GLY A 22 15.32 0.54 14.09
N ASP A 23 14.31 -0.27 14.43
CA ASP A 23 14.38 -1.73 14.34
C ASP A 23 13.89 -2.20 12.97
N ASN A 24 14.83 -2.55 12.09
CA ASN A 24 14.52 -3.01 10.74
C ASN A 24 13.66 -4.28 10.71
N ALA A 25 13.80 -5.19 11.69
CA ALA A 25 13.01 -6.41 11.71
C ALA A 25 11.57 -6.09 12.08
N ALA A 26 11.36 -5.25 13.10
CA ALA A 26 10.03 -4.76 13.45
C ALA A 26 9.40 -3.98 12.29
N ILE A 27 10.13 -3.08 11.62
CA ILE A 27 9.60 -2.31 10.47
C ILE A 27 9.07 -3.25 9.38
N ILE A 28 9.85 -4.27 9.00
CA ILE A 28 9.43 -5.23 7.97
C ILE A 28 8.18 -6.00 8.43
N HIS A 29 8.14 -6.41 9.70
CA HIS A 29 7.01 -7.12 10.29
C HIS A 29 5.72 -6.30 10.26
N GLU A 30 5.76 -5.07 10.80
CA GLU A 30 4.58 -4.20 10.88
C GLU A 30 4.08 -3.75 9.50
N ILE A 31 5.00 -3.50 8.55
CA ILE A 31 4.61 -3.19 7.17
C ILE A 31 3.91 -4.39 6.52
N ALA A 32 4.40 -5.61 6.77
CA ALA A 32 3.79 -6.82 6.23
C ALA A 32 2.37 -7.01 6.78
N ASP A 33 2.15 -6.79 8.08
CA ASP A 33 0.81 -6.93 8.68
C ASP A 33 -0.14 -5.81 8.21
N LEU A 34 0.36 -4.58 8.11
CA LEU A 34 -0.39 -3.45 7.53
C LEU A 34 -0.84 -3.75 6.09
N TRP A 35 0.05 -4.29 5.25
CA TRP A 35 -0.28 -4.67 3.88
C TRP A 35 -1.29 -5.80 3.84
N PHE A 36 -1.11 -6.84 4.67
CA PHE A 36 -2.05 -7.95 4.77
C PHE A 36 -3.46 -7.46 5.09
N HIS A 37 -3.62 -6.66 6.15
CA HIS A 37 -4.91 -6.13 6.56
C HIS A 37 -5.51 -5.16 5.54
N THR A 38 -4.68 -4.39 4.84
CA THR A 38 -5.13 -3.51 3.74
C THR A 38 -5.64 -4.32 2.54
N ILE A 39 -4.99 -5.43 2.18
CA ILE A 39 -5.45 -6.32 1.10
C ILE A 39 -6.79 -6.98 1.48
N ILE A 40 -6.96 -7.41 2.73
CA ILE A 40 -8.22 -7.94 3.24
C ILE A 40 -9.32 -6.86 3.19
N LEU A 41 -9.00 -5.61 3.52
CA LEU A 41 -9.93 -4.49 3.41
C LEU A 41 -10.37 -4.25 1.96
N LEU A 42 -9.44 -4.25 0.99
CA LEU A 42 -9.79 -4.15 -0.43
C LEU A 42 -10.75 -5.27 -0.85
N LYS A 43 -10.44 -6.51 -0.45
CA LYS A 43 -11.27 -7.67 -0.80
C LYS A 43 -12.67 -7.57 -0.19
N TYR A 44 -12.80 -7.05 1.04
CA TYR A 44 -14.09 -6.79 1.69
C TYR A 44 -14.95 -5.81 0.87
N HIS A 45 -14.33 -4.81 0.24
CA HIS A 45 -15.01 -3.85 -0.65
C HIS A 45 -15.19 -4.34 -2.09
N GLY A 46 -14.84 -5.59 -2.40
CA GLY A 46 -14.91 -6.14 -3.76
C GLY A 46 -13.84 -5.58 -4.71
N LEU A 47 -12.81 -4.92 -4.18
CA LEU A 47 -11.68 -4.35 -4.92
C LEU A 47 -10.52 -5.34 -5.00
N LYS A 48 -9.61 -5.09 -5.94
CA LYS A 48 -8.36 -5.85 -6.13
C LYS A 48 -7.16 -4.97 -5.83
N THR A 49 -6.03 -5.60 -5.51
CA THR A 49 -4.73 -4.92 -5.40
C THR A 49 -4.36 -4.16 -6.67
N ASP A 50 -4.70 -4.71 -7.84
CA ASP A 50 -4.50 -4.07 -9.15
C ASP A 50 -5.17 -2.70 -9.26
N ASP A 51 -6.31 -2.49 -8.59
CA ASP A 51 -7.00 -1.21 -8.63
C ASP A 51 -6.18 -0.12 -7.92
N VAL A 52 -5.51 -0.48 -6.82
CA VAL A 52 -4.57 0.39 -6.10
C VAL A 52 -3.30 0.60 -6.91
N LEU A 53 -2.78 -0.43 -7.57
CA LEU A 53 -1.58 -0.31 -8.43
C LEU A 53 -1.82 0.64 -9.60
N LYS A 54 -2.98 0.56 -10.27
CA LYS A 54 -3.38 1.49 -11.33
C LYS A 54 -3.48 2.94 -10.83
N GLU A 55 -3.97 3.13 -9.61
CA GLU A 55 -4.00 4.44 -8.99
C GLU A 55 -2.59 4.96 -8.69
N LEU A 56 -1.68 4.12 -8.19
CA LEU A 56 -0.28 4.47 -8.00
C LEU A 56 0.42 4.80 -9.33
N GLU A 57 0.16 4.05 -10.39
CA GLU A 57 0.69 4.29 -11.73
C GLU A 57 0.30 5.68 -12.26
N LYS A 58 -0.97 6.05 -12.10
CA LYS A 58 -1.48 7.39 -12.43
C LYS A 58 -0.78 8.47 -11.60
N ARG A 59 -0.58 8.26 -10.30
CA ARG A 59 0.09 9.22 -9.40
C ARG A 59 1.56 9.42 -9.72
N LEU A 60 2.26 8.34 -10.06
CA LEU A 60 3.68 8.35 -10.38
C LEU A 60 3.97 8.88 -11.79
N GLY A 61 2.92 9.18 -12.58
CA GLY A 61 3.08 9.69 -13.93
C GLY A 61 3.83 8.71 -14.83
N LEU A 62 3.68 7.40 -14.61
CA LEU A 62 4.20 6.38 -15.54
C LEU A 62 3.53 6.48 -16.92
N SER A 63 2.42 7.22 -17.02
CA SER A 63 1.90 7.76 -18.28
C SER A 63 2.97 8.49 -19.11
N GLY A 64 3.96 9.11 -18.47
CA GLY A 64 5.06 9.82 -19.11
C GLY A 64 6.08 8.91 -19.81
N ILE A 65 6.18 7.63 -19.45
CA ILE A 65 7.02 6.66 -20.18
C ILE A 65 6.34 6.29 -21.49
N ASP A 66 5.03 6.04 -21.45
CA ASP A 66 4.20 5.76 -22.62
C ASP A 66 4.03 6.99 -23.53
N GLU A 67 3.86 8.19 -22.97
CA GLU A 67 3.86 9.45 -23.71
C GLU A 67 5.19 9.71 -24.41
N LYS A 68 6.33 9.37 -23.77
CA LYS A 68 7.66 9.47 -24.38
C LYS A 68 7.88 8.42 -25.47
N ALA A 69 7.42 7.18 -25.27
CA ALA A 69 7.48 6.14 -26.29
C ALA A 69 6.62 6.48 -27.52
N SER A 70 5.50 7.17 -27.32
CA SER A 70 4.59 7.60 -28.38
C SER A 70 5.09 8.80 -29.20
N ARG A 71 6.01 9.62 -28.66
CA ARG A 71 6.56 10.81 -29.34
C ARG A 71 7.56 10.51 -30.46
N ASN A 72 8.15 9.31 -30.48
CA ASN A 72 9.13 8.89 -31.49
C ASN A 72 8.52 8.02 -32.60
N LYS A 73 7.20 8.09 -32.80
CA LYS A 73 6.48 7.38 -33.86
C LYS A 73 5.78 8.34 -34.80
#